data_AF-A0A2A4PFS3-F1
#
_entry.id   AF-A0A2A4PFS3-F1
#
_cell.length_a   1.000
_cell.length_b   1.000
_cell.length_c   1.000
_cell.angle_alpha   90.00
_cell.angle_beta   90.00
_cell.angle_gamma   90.00
#
_symmetry.space_group_name_H-M   'P 1'
#
loop_
_entity.id
_entity.type
_entity.pdbx_description
1 polymer ?
#
loop_
_entity_poly.entity_id
_entity_poly.type
_entity_poly.pdbx_seq_one_letter_code
_entity_poly.pdbx_strand_id
1 'polypeptide(L)'
;MVGINITTLAIFGGALGVDLGFGLQQIASNFISGIIILLDGSLTVGDYIELEDGRSGHLIALNIRSSTIETYDGKEIVVPNEQFITTASTNATTSSLPLHMIVISPPFQHLF
;
A
#
# COMPACT_ATOMS: atom_id res chain seq x y z
N MET A 1 -21.72 4.47 -48.06
CA MET A 1 -21.77 4.75 -46.61
C MET A 1 -20.54 4.11 -46.02
N VAL A 2 -19.57 4.89 -45.55
CA VAL A 2 -18.43 4.35 -44.80
C VAL A 2 -18.99 3.91 -43.45
N GLY A 3 -19.42 2.65 -43.39
CA GLY A 3 -19.92 2.04 -42.17
C GLY A 3 -18.73 1.74 -41.28
N ILE A 4 -18.31 2.71 -40.47
CA ILE A 4 -17.44 2.40 -39.34
C ILE A 4 -18.23 1.43 -38.49
N ASN A 5 -17.76 0.18 -38.44
CA ASN A 5 -18.39 -0.82 -37.63
C ASN A 5 -18.12 -0.43 -36.16
N ILE A 6 -19.15 0.13 -35.52
CA ILE A 6 -19.08 0.59 -34.13
C ILE A 6 -18.59 -0.54 -33.21
N THR A 7 -18.91 -1.80 -33.54
CA THR A 7 -18.42 -2.97 -32.81
C THR A 7 -16.91 -3.13 -32.97
N THR A 8 -16.37 -2.99 -34.18
CA THR A 8 -14.91 -3.00 -34.41
C THR A 8 -14.23 -1.86 -33.66
N LEU A 9 -14.77 -0.65 -33.71
CA LEU A 9 -14.22 0.49 -32.96
C LEU A 9 -14.30 0.27 -31.44
N ALA A 10 -15.36 -0.36 -30.95
CA ALA A 10 -15.52 -0.72 -29.54
C ALA A 10 -14.54 -1.81 -29.10
N ILE A 11 -14.24 -2.80 -29.94
CA ILE A 11 -13.25 -3.84 -29.66
C ILE A 11 -11.84 -3.24 -29.61
N PHE A 12 -11.46 -2.43 -30.60
CA PHE A 12 -10.16 -1.75 -30.61
C PHE A 12 -10.03 -0.74 -29.47
N GLY A 13 -11.06 0.08 -29.24
CA GLY A 13 -11.09 1.01 -28.12
C GLY A 13 -11.06 0.30 -26.76
N GLY A 14 -11.72 -0.85 -26.64
CA GLY A 14 -11.70 -1.69 -25.45
C GLY A 14 -10.32 -2.28 -25.18
N ALA A 15 -9.69 -2.87 -26.20
CA ALA A 15 -8.33 -3.42 -26.07
C ALA A 15 -7.31 -2.35 -25.68
N LEU A 16 -7.34 -1.19 -26.36
CA LEU A 16 -6.47 -0.06 -26.04
C LEU A 16 -6.73 0.50 -24.63
N GLY A 17 -8.00 0.58 -24.22
CA GLY A 17 -8.38 1.03 -22.88
C GLY A 17 -7.90 0.08 -21.78
N VAL A 18 -7.96 -1.23 -22.03
CA VAL A 18 -7.47 -2.26 -21.11
C VAL A 18 -5.95 -2.19 -20.98
N ASP A 19 -5.22 -2.10 -22.10
CA ASP A 19 -3.75 -2.03 -22.11
C ASP A 19 -3.22 -0.77 -21.42
N LEU A 20 -3.88 0.38 -21.64
CA LEU A 20 -3.58 1.61 -20.91
C LEU A 20 -3.91 1.47 -19.42
N GLY A 21 -5.06 0.87 -19.09
CA GLY A 21 -5.48 0.62 -17.70
C GLY A 21 -4.48 -0.25 -16.93
N PHE A 22 -3.91 -1.28 -17.55
CA PHE A 22 -2.86 -2.09 -16.97
C PHE A 22 -1.57 -1.31 -16.72
N GLY A 23 -1.14 -0.45 -17.65
CA GLY A 23 0.03 0.40 -17.46
C GLY A 23 -0.15 1.47 -16.38
N LEU A 24 -1.38 1.96 -16.20
CA LEU A 24 -1.75 2.99 -15.22
C LEU A 24 -2.05 2.41 -13.82
N GLN A 25 -2.25 1.10 -13.70
CA GLN A 25 -2.67 0.45 -12.46
C GLN A 25 -1.73 0.77 -11.29
N GLN A 26 -0.42 0.71 -11.51
CA GLN A 26 0.57 0.98 -10.47
C GLN A 26 0.53 2.46 -10.00
N ILE A 27 0.35 3.40 -10.93
CA ILE A 27 0.27 4.83 -10.62
C ILE A 27 -1.02 5.13 -9.85
N ALA A 28 -2.14 4.56 -10.28
CA ALA A 28 -3.43 4.71 -9.62
C ALA A 28 -3.44 4.08 -8.22
N SER A 29 -2.85 2.90 -8.06
CA SER A 29 -2.65 2.21 -6.76
C SER A 29 -1.90 3.11 -5.78
N ASN A 30 -0.73 3.62 -6.18
CA ASN A 30 0.09 4.51 -5.35
C ASN A 30 -0.63 5.81 -4.96
N PHE A 31 -1.44 6.38 -5.86
CA PHE A 31 -2.20 7.60 -5.59
C PHE A 31 -3.36 7.38 -4.62
N ILE A 32 -4.18 6.35 -4.85
CA ILE A 32 -5.29 5.99 -3.96
C ILE A 32 -4.76 5.62 -2.58
N SER A 33 -3.60 4.95 -2.53
CA SER A 33 -2.95 4.60 -1.28
C SER A 33 -2.60 5.80 -0.41
N GLY A 34 -1.99 6.83 -0.99
CA GLY A 34 -1.68 8.07 -0.28
C GLY A 34 -2.94 8.76 0.29
N ILE A 35 -4.04 8.77 -0.46
CA ILE A 35 -5.32 9.36 -0.02
C ILE A 35 -5.93 8.58 1.14
N ILE A 36 -5.94 7.24 1.07
CA ILE A 36 -6.51 6.39 2.12
C ILE A 36 -5.76 6.57 3.45
N ILE A 37 -4.42 6.57 3.43
CA ILE A 37 -3.61 6.77 4.65
C ILE A 37 -3.91 8.14 5.29
N LEU A 38 -4.04 9.19 4.46
CA LEU A 38 -4.37 10.53 4.94
C LEU A 38 -5.79 10.64 5.52
N LEU A 39 -6.75 9.88 4.98
CA LEU A 39 -8.14 9.88 5.46
C LEU A 39 -8.35 9.00 6.70
N ASP A 40 -7.70 7.84 6.76
CA ASP A 40 -7.91 6.82 7.79
C ASP A 40 -7.01 7.04 9.02
N GLY A 41 -5.92 7.80 8.88
CA GLY A 41 -4.97 8.06 9.97
C GLY A 41 -4.26 6.81 10.48
N SER A 42 -4.20 5.76 9.65
CA SER A 42 -3.75 4.41 10.04
C SER A 42 -2.25 4.31 10.38
N LEU A 43 -1.44 5.30 9.95
CA LEU A 43 0.01 5.37 10.21
C LEU A 43 0.35 6.75 10.78
N THR A 44 0.95 6.77 11.97
CA THR A 44 1.37 8.02 12.64
C THR A 44 2.86 7.98 12.97
N VAL A 45 3.53 9.11 12.85
CA VAL A 45 4.94 9.25 13.24
C VAL A 45 5.09 8.86 14.71
N GLY A 46 6.00 7.94 14.99
CA GLY A 46 6.20 7.32 16.31
C GLY A 46 5.78 5.85 16.38
N ASP A 47 4.96 5.37 15.44
CA ASP A 47 4.52 3.98 15.40
C ASP A 47 5.72 3.04 15.17
N TYR A 48 5.76 1.93 15.93
CA TYR A 48 6.69 0.84 15.67
C TYR A 48 6.14 -0.04 14.56
N ILE A 49 6.92 -0.22 13.49
CA ILE A 49 6.54 -0.97 12.30
C ILE A 49 7.55 -2.08 12.04
N GLU A 50 7.04 -3.28 11.80
CA GLU A 50 7.79 -4.45 11.33
C GLU A 50 7.40 -4.77 9.89
N LEU A 51 8.39 -4.83 9.00
CA LEU A 51 8.22 -5.12 7.57
C LEU A 51 8.23 -6.63 7.34
N GLU A 52 7.61 -7.10 6.24
CA GLU A 52 7.58 -8.53 5.88
C GLU A 52 8.98 -9.17 5.72
N ASP A 53 9.98 -8.37 5.39
CA ASP A 53 11.37 -8.82 5.23
C ASP A 53 12.13 -8.98 6.56
N GLY A 54 11.43 -8.82 7.70
CA GLY A 54 11.97 -8.94 9.05
C GLY A 54 12.72 -7.71 9.53
N ARG A 55 12.74 -6.61 8.76
CA ARG A 55 13.28 -5.32 9.23
C ARG A 55 12.23 -4.59 10.05
N SER A 56 12.65 -3.97 11.14
CA SER A 56 11.75 -3.22 12.01
C SER A 56 12.35 -1.92 12.51
N GLY A 57 11.47 -0.99 12.91
CA GLY A 57 11.90 0.31 13.42
C GLY A 57 10.72 1.23 13.71
N HIS A 58 11.04 2.48 14.07
CA HIS A 58 10.04 3.51 14.33
C HIS A 58 9.80 4.40 13.10
N LEU A 59 8.54 4.74 12.85
CA LEU A 59 8.18 5.68 11.81
C LEU A 59 8.65 7.09 12.21
N ILE A 60 9.59 7.67 11.46
CA ILE A 60 10.12 9.01 11.72
C ILE A 60 9.57 10.07 10.77
N ALA A 61 9.08 9.65 9.59
CA ALA A 61 8.44 10.55 8.64
C ALA A 61 7.38 9.82 7.81
N LEU A 62 6.25 10.50 7.58
CA LEU A 62 5.18 10.05 6.69
C LEU A 62 4.99 11.07 5.58
N ASN A 63 5.16 10.65 4.33
CA ASN A 63 4.92 11.46 3.15
C ASN A 63 3.80 10.87 2.30
N ILE A 64 3.34 11.59 1.28
CA ILE A 64 2.23 11.15 0.42
C ILE A 64 2.49 9.84 -0.34
N ARG A 65 3.77 9.51 -0.61
CA ARG A 65 4.18 8.35 -1.41
C ARG A 65 5.08 7.35 -0.67
N SER A 66 5.65 7.76 0.46
CA SER A 66 6.64 6.95 1.18
C SER A 66 6.71 7.32 2.66
N SER A 67 6.99 6.32 3.46
CA SER A 67 7.28 6.40 4.88
C SER A 67 8.76 6.16 5.13
N THR A 68 9.35 6.85 6.10
CA THR A 68 10.71 6.60 6.55
C THR A 68 10.70 5.96 7.92
N ILE A 69 11.31 4.79 8.03
CA ILE A 69 11.45 4.01 9.26
C ILE A 69 12.90 4.08 9.72
N GLU A 70 13.16 4.41 10.98
CA GLU A 70 14.48 4.33 11.60
C GLU A 70 14.60 3.02 12.40
N THR A 71 15.59 2.20 12.07
CA THR A 71 15.87 0.96 12.80
C THR A 71 16.66 1.23 14.08
N TYR A 72 16.68 0.26 15.01
CA TYR A 72 17.47 0.33 16.24
C TYR A 72 18.99 0.50 16.02
N ASP A 73 19.47 0.16 14.82
CA ASP A 73 20.87 0.31 14.40
C ASP A 73 21.14 1.70 13.78
N GLY A 74 20.19 2.63 13.88
CA GLY A 74 20.28 4.00 13.35
C GLY A 74 20.25 4.08 11.83
N LYS A 75 19.67 3.08 11.15
CA LYS A 75 19.52 3.08 9.68
C LYS A 75 18.13 3.58 9.29
N GLU A 76 18.08 4.45 8.29
CA GLU A 76 16.83 4.89 7.69
C GLU A 76 16.43 3.98 6.53
N ILE A 77 15.17 3.53 6.56
CA ILE A 77 14.56 2.70 5.52
C ILE A 77 13.39 3.48 4.93
N VAL A 78 13.46 3.74 3.62
CA VAL A 78 12.35 4.36 2.89
C VAL A 78 11.45 3.25 2.33
N VAL A 79 10.20 3.25 2.77
CA VAL A 79 9.18 2.26 2.42
C VAL A 79 8.08 2.94 1.60
N PRO A 80 7.77 2.47 0.39
CA PRO A 80 6.65 2.97 -0.39
C PRO A 80 5.32 2.76 0.35
N ASN A 81 4.43 3.77 0.30
CA ASN A 81 3.15 3.70 1.01
C ASN A 81 2.25 2.54 0.55
N GLU A 82 2.38 2.11 -0.71
CA GLU A 82 1.69 0.95 -1.29
C GLU A 82 1.93 -0.34 -0.48
N GLN A 83 3.14 -0.49 0.11
CA GLN A 83 3.49 -1.68 0.89
C GLN A 83 2.76 -1.77 2.23
N PHE A 84 2.27 -0.66 2.80
CA PHE A 84 1.49 -0.70 4.04
C PHE A 84 0.01 -0.96 3.79
N ILE A 85 -0.51 -0.65 2.60
CA ILE A 85 -1.93 -0.81 2.28
C ILE A 85 -2.29 -2.24 1.92
N THR A 86 -1.37 -2.99 1.32
CA THR A 86 -1.57 -4.40 0.99
C THR A 86 -1.49 -5.34 2.21
N THR A 87 -0.89 -4.90 3.32
CA THR A 87 -0.61 -5.70 4.53
C THR A 87 -1.30 -5.18 5.79
N ALA A 88 -2.20 -4.19 5.66
CA ALA A 88 -3.00 -3.63 6.76
C ALA A 88 -4.07 -4.59 7.32
N SER A 89 -3.74 -5.87 7.49
CA SER A 89 -4.51 -6.83 8.24
C SER A 89 -3.74 -7.27 9.48
N THR A 90 -3.44 -6.34 10.38
CA THR A 90 -3.37 -6.62 11.82
C THR A 90 -3.77 -5.38 12.62
N ASN A 91 -4.99 -4.89 12.39
CA ASN A 91 -5.67 -4.10 13.42
C ASN A 91 -6.24 -5.09 14.45
N ALA A 92 -5.43 -5.49 15.41
CA ALA A 92 -5.86 -6.40 16.46
C ALA A 92 -5.32 -6.00 17.82
N THR A 93 -5.56 -4.76 18.27
CA THR A 93 -5.73 -4.54 19.71
C THR A 93 -6.60 -3.32 20.04
N THR A 94 -7.92 -3.51 19.97
CA THR A 94 -8.80 -2.91 20.98
C THR A 94 -8.44 -3.52 22.34
N SER A 95 -7.41 -3.01 23.01
CA SER A 95 -7.26 -3.18 24.46
C SER A 95 -6.31 -2.12 25.00
N SER A 96 -6.90 -1.22 25.79
CA SER A 96 -6.27 -0.37 26.79
C SER A 96 -4.86 -0.84 27.21
N LEU A 97 -3.83 -0.08 26.82
CA LEU A 97 -2.59 0.29 27.53
C LEU A 97 -1.67 1.04 26.54
N PRO A 98 -0.88 2.04 26.96
CA PRO A 98 -0.37 3.07 26.05
C PRO A 98 0.98 2.68 25.43
N LEU A 99 1.02 1.72 24.50
CA LEU A 99 2.17 1.52 23.60
C LEU A 99 1.65 0.96 22.26
N HIS A 100 1.70 1.78 21.20
CA HIS A 100 1.33 1.39 19.83
C HIS A 100 2.45 0.52 19.25
N MET A 101 2.21 -0.78 19.13
CA MET A 101 3.09 -1.73 18.45
C MET A 101 2.32 -2.35 17.29
N ILE A 102 2.72 -2.04 16.05
CA ILE A 102 2.12 -2.62 14.84
C ILE A 102 3.00 -3.80 14.41
N VAL A 103 2.48 -5.02 14.60
CA VAL A 103 3.12 -6.26 14.15
C VAL A 103 2.45 -6.71 12.86
N ILE A 104 3.19 -6.73 11.76
CA ILE A 104 2.70 -7.27 10.48
C ILE A 104 2.91 -8.78 10.50
N SER A 105 1.85 -9.55 10.74
CA SER A 105 1.89 -11.02 10.71
C SER A 105 1.58 -11.57 9.32
N PRO A 106 2.25 -12.66 8.87
CA PRO A 106 1.94 -13.28 7.59
C PRO A 106 0.57 -13.96 7.62
N PRO A 107 -0.21 -13.93 6.51
CA PRO A 107 -1.44 -14.69 6.42
C PRO A 107 -1.12 -16.19 6.45
N PHE A 108 -1.56 -16.87 7.51
CA PHE A 108 -1.68 -18.32 7.69
C PHE A 108 -1.04 -19.20 6.58
N GLN A 109 0.19 -19.67 6.82
CA GLN A 109 0.65 -20.95 6.23
C GLN A 109 0.22 -22.09 7.15
N HIS A 110 -1.07 -22.43 7.13
CA HIS A 110 -1.48 -23.79 7.45
C HIS A 110 -1.98 -24.42 6.17
N LEU A 111 -1.23 -25.38 5.65
CA LEU A 111 -1.72 -26.69 5.27
C LEU A 111 -0.48 -27.59 5.15
N PHE A 112 -0.45 -28.61 6.02
CA PHE A 112 0.33 -29.82 5.81
C PHE A 112 -0.12 -30.52 4.52
#